data_AF-A0A4Q9VSR0-F1
#
_entry.id   AF-A0A4Q9VSR0-F1
#
_cell.length_a   1.000
_cell.length_b   1.000
_cell.length_c   1.000
_cell.angle_alpha   90.00
_cell.angle_beta   90.00
_cell.angle_gamma   90.00
#
_symmetry.space_group_name_H-M   'P 1'
#
loop_
_entity.id
_entity.type
_entity.pdbx_description
1 polymer ?
#
loop_
_entity_poly.entity_id
_entity_poly.type
_entity_poly.pdbx_seq_one_letter_code
_entity_poly.pdbx_strand_id
1 'polypeptide(L)'
;MSDVDLAPLAGIEARLRRHGAWFADRGLDLSRATARADATTAIAAHFPTFERVRDVATGCVAGPLAGPAEVALARQLVACGVLVVDGGGVFSPSAEADRYLRGGWLEEHLGLCALAAGADEVRIGQKLGWIAQGFEGENEIDTIARFADRLVFVSAKALRSRLDDGGPRHRARLMEALQEADNLIDHFGEATSAVALVVTTDLWDERRGEPRYEQLHGKAAALGVALVPLEWIDRERLVARLAELGAGRGRGR
;
A
#
# COMPACT_ATOMS: atom_id res chain seq x y z
N MET A 1 38.39 2.36 -22.25
CA MET A 1 37.56 1.41 -21.48
C MET A 1 36.29 1.24 -22.28
N SER A 2 36.12 0.10 -22.93
CA SER A 2 34.91 -0.25 -23.65
C SER A 2 33.76 -0.35 -22.66
N ASP A 3 32.72 0.46 -22.83
CA ASP A 3 31.45 0.28 -22.13
C ASP A 3 30.96 -1.15 -22.42
N VAL A 4 30.98 -1.97 -21.38
CA VAL A 4 30.34 -3.28 -21.43
C VAL A 4 28.84 -2.97 -21.46
N ASP A 5 28.21 -3.27 -22.59
CA ASP A 5 26.76 -3.23 -22.76
C ASP A 5 26.14 -4.29 -21.85
N LEU A 6 25.97 -3.93 -20.58
CA LEU A 6 25.31 -4.75 -19.59
C LEU A 6 23.83 -4.74 -19.95
N ALA A 7 23.39 -5.78 -20.66
CA ALA A 7 21.98 -6.02 -20.91
C ALA A 7 21.17 -5.74 -19.61
N PRO A 8 20.08 -4.95 -19.69
CA PRO A 8 19.33 -4.56 -18.50
C PRO A 8 18.98 -5.81 -17.70
N LEU A 9 19.38 -5.85 -16.42
CA LEU A 9 19.06 -6.98 -15.55
C LEU A 9 17.55 -7.14 -15.51
N ALA A 10 17.09 -8.31 -15.93
CA ALA A 10 15.68 -8.58 -16.09
C ALA A 10 15.01 -8.75 -14.71
N GLY A 11 14.07 -7.86 -14.41
CA GLY A 11 13.11 -8.01 -13.32
C GLY A 11 13.53 -7.43 -11.97
N ILE A 12 12.55 -7.38 -11.04
CA ILE A 12 12.70 -6.79 -9.71
C ILE A 12 13.82 -7.48 -8.91
N GLU A 13 13.82 -8.82 -8.86
CA GLU A 13 14.78 -9.58 -8.05
C GLU A 13 16.23 -9.37 -8.49
N ALA A 14 16.48 -9.35 -9.80
CA ALA A 14 17.82 -9.16 -10.33
C ALA A 14 18.40 -7.80 -9.95
N ARG A 15 17.55 -6.78 -9.84
CA ARG A 15 17.93 -5.44 -9.36
C ARG A 15 18.18 -5.43 -7.86
N LEU A 16 17.30 -6.03 -7.07
CA LEU A 16 17.48 -6.18 -5.61
C LEU A 16 18.79 -6.90 -5.26
N ARG A 17 19.20 -7.90 -6.04
CA ARG A 17 20.47 -8.63 -5.84
C ARG A 17 21.71 -7.74 -5.94
N ARG A 18 21.65 -6.61 -6.67
CA ARG A 18 22.74 -5.62 -6.69
C ARG A 18 22.97 -4.96 -5.32
N HIS A 19 21.92 -4.94 -4.50
CA HIS A 19 21.91 -4.42 -3.14
C HIS A 19 22.02 -5.53 -2.09
N GLY A 20 22.44 -6.74 -2.49
CA GLY A 20 22.58 -7.87 -1.56
C GLY A 20 21.25 -8.40 -1.03
N ALA A 21 20.13 -8.15 -1.72
CA ALA A 21 18.79 -8.59 -1.34
C ALA A 21 18.19 -9.63 -2.30
N TRP A 22 17.33 -10.51 -1.80
CA TRP A 22 16.65 -11.57 -2.56
C TRP A 22 15.23 -11.82 -2.04
N PHE A 23 14.38 -12.47 -2.84
CA PHE A 23 13.05 -12.88 -2.39
C PHE A 23 13.16 -14.07 -1.42
N ALA A 24 12.70 -13.88 -0.19
CA ALA A 24 12.66 -14.94 0.83
C ALA A 24 11.40 -15.81 0.72
N ASP A 25 10.35 -15.31 0.05
CA ASP A 25 9.12 -16.05 -0.25
C ASP A 25 8.55 -15.65 -1.62
N ARG A 26 7.32 -16.08 -1.91
CA ARG A 26 6.64 -15.79 -3.18
C ARG A 26 5.81 -14.50 -3.17
N GLY A 27 5.71 -13.83 -2.02
CA GLY A 27 4.71 -12.78 -1.80
C GLY A 27 3.27 -13.26 -1.96
N LEU A 28 2.36 -12.32 -2.19
CA LEU A 28 0.94 -12.55 -2.40
C LEU A 28 0.64 -12.96 -3.85
N ASP A 29 -0.26 -13.94 -4.02
CA ASP A 29 -0.69 -14.42 -5.35
C ASP A 29 -1.53 -13.38 -6.09
N LEU A 30 -0.99 -12.87 -7.21
CA LEU A 30 -1.66 -11.87 -8.05
C LEU A 30 -3.00 -12.36 -8.61
N SER A 31 -3.17 -13.67 -8.84
CA SER A 31 -4.43 -14.25 -9.28
C SER A 31 -5.51 -14.06 -8.22
N ARG A 32 -5.14 -14.21 -6.94
CA ARG A 32 -6.02 -13.96 -5.80
C ARG A 32 -6.39 -12.48 -5.70
N ALA A 33 -5.41 -11.59 -5.82
CA ALA A 33 -5.67 -10.14 -5.83
C ALA A 33 -6.62 -9.76 -6.98
N THR A 34 -6.40 -10.32 -8.16
CA THR A 34 -7.26 -10.11 -9.35
C THR A 34 -8.69 -10.59 -9.10
N ALA A 35 -8.86 -11.75 -8.47
CA ALA A 35 -10.18 -12.28 -8.11
C ALA A 35 -10.94 -11.40 -7.10
N ARG A 36 -10.23 -10.57 -6.33
CA ARG A 36 -10.80 -9.62 -5.35
C ARG A 36 -10.84 -8.18 -5.86
N ALA A 37 -10.42 -7.90 -7.09
CA ALA A 37 -10.18 -6.54 -7.59
C ALA A 37 -11.38 -5.58 -7.43
N ASP A 38 -12.60 -6.05 -7.69
CA ASP A 38 -13.82 -5.23 -7.55
C ASP A 38 -14.08 -4.87 -6.08
N ALA A 39 -13.97 -5.85 -5.19
CA ALA A 39 -14.15 -5.62 -3.75
C ALA A 39 -13.07 -4.70 -3.19
N THR A 40 -11.82 -4.90 -3.58
CA THR A 40 -10.68 -4.04 -3.23
C THR A 40 -10.89 -2.61 -3.70
N THR A 41 -11.31 -2.42 -4.96
CA THR A 41 -11.61 -1.09 -5.53
C THR A 41 -12.76 -0.41 -4.77
N ALA A 42 -13.80 -1.16 -4.40
CA ALA A 42 -14.92 -0.63 -3.64
C ALA A 42 -14.54 -0.25 -2.21
N ILE A 43 -13.64 -1.01 -1.56
CA ILE A 43 -13.07 -0.62 -0.26
C ILE A 43 -12.36 0.72 -0.39
N ALA A 44 -11.48 0.89 -1.38
CA ALA A 44 -10.73 2.13 -1.58
C ALA A 44 -11.66 3.33 -1.78
N ALA A 45 -12.71 3.18 -2.61
CA ALA A 45 -13.67 4.24 -2.88
C ALA A 45 -14.57 4.59 -1.68
N HIS A 46 -14.75 3.67 -0.73
CA HIS A 46 -15.68 3.81 0.40
C HIS A 46 -15.03 3.46 1.74
N PHE A 47 -13.76 3.82 1.92
CA PHE A 47 -12.97 3.37 3.08
C PHE A 47 -13.60 3.71 4.45
N PRO A 48 -14.18 4.91 4.69
CA PRO A 48 -14.87 5.16 5.96
C PRO A 48 -16.06 4.21 6.24
N THR A 49 -16.78 3.80 5.19
CA THR A 49 -17.85 2.78 5.30
C THR A 49 -17.25 1.40 5.55
N PHE A 50 -16.14 1.07 4.86
CA PHE A 50 -15.42 -0.17 5.07
C PHE A 50 -14.94 -0.34 6.51
N GLU A 51 -14.48 0.72 7.17
CA GLU A 51 -14.04 0.62 8.57
C GLU A 51 -15.12 0.03 9.49
N ARG A 52 -16.38 0.44 9.29
CA ARG A 52 -17.50 -0.11 10.04
C ARG A 52 -17.74 -1.58 9.70
N VAL A 53 -17.68 -1.95 8.42
CA VAL A 53 -17.83 -3.34 7.96
C VAL A 53 -16.74 -4.23 8.56
N ARG A 54 -15.48 -3.81 8.47
CA ARG A 54 -14.32 -4.48 9.09
C ARG A 54 -14.52 -4.66 10.58
N ASP A 55 -14.83 -3.57 11.29
CA ASP A 55 -14.90 -3.60 12.75
C ASP A 55 -16.03 -4.52 13.27
N VAL A 56 -17.14 -4.63 12.55
CA VAL A 56 -18.19 -5.64 12.85
C VAL A 56 -17.67 -7.05 12.56
N ALA A 57 -17.12 -7.26 11.36
CA ALA A 57 -16.67 -8.58 10.92
C ALA A 57 -15.53 -9.17 11.77
N THR A 58 -14.71 -8.31 12.37
CA THR A 58 -13.60 -8.71 13.27
C THR A 58 -13.99 -8.64 14.74
N GLY A 59 -15.26 -8.40 15.07
CA GLY A 59 -15.76 -8.36 16.45
C GLY A 59 -15.27 -7.18 17.29
N CYS A 60 -14.70 -6.13 16.67
CA CYS A 60 -14.26 -4.93 17.37
C CYS A 60 -15.44 -4.04 17.78
N VAL A 61 -16.55 -4.08 17.03
CA VAL A 61 -17.77 -3.36 17.37
C VAL A 61 -18.98 -4.28 17.21
N ALA A 62 -19.86 -4.29 18.21
CA ALA A 62 -21.08 -5.07 18.17
C ALA A 62 -22.16 -4.45 17.27
N GLY A 63 -23.21 -5.23 17.00
CA GLY A 63 -24.41 -4.79 16.30
C GLY A 63 -24.37 -4.98 14.78
N PRO A 64 -25.54 -5.00 14.13
CA PRO A 64 -25.65 -5.27 12.72
C PRO A 64 -25.10 -4.11 11.86
N LEU A 65 -24.84 -4.41 10.59
CA LEU A 65 -24.70 -3.41 9.54
C LEU A 65 -26.10 -2.88 9.21
N ALA A 66 -26.27 -1.56 9.29
CA ALA A 66 -27.58 -0.93 9.15
C ALA A 66 -27.65 0.00 7.93
N GLY A 67 -26.50 0.52 7.48
CA GLY A 67 -26.42 1.43 6.34
C GLY A 67 -26.54 0.67 5.00
N PRO A 68 -27.28 1.22 4.00
CA PRO A 68 -27.33 0.62 2.66
C PRO A 68 -25.95 0.42 2.02
N ALA A 69 -25.03 1.39 2.23
CA ALA A 69 -23.66 1.31 1.73
C ALA A 69 -22.83 0.21 2.44
N GLU A 70 -23.01 0.06 3.76
CA GLU A 70 -22.35 -1.00 4.55
C GLU A 70 -22.78 -2.38 4.05
N VAL A 71 -24.09 -2.57 3.86
CA VAL A 71 -24.67 -3.82 3.36
C VAL A 71 -24.22 -4.11 1.93
N ALA A 72 -24.17 -3.10 1.05
CA ALA A 72 -23.71 -3.26 -0.32
C ALA A 72 -22.23 -3.70 -0.37
N LEU A 73 -21.36 -3.05 0.42
CA LEU A 73 -19.95 -3.41 0.50
C LEU A 73 -19.74 -4.80 1.11
N ALA A 74 -20.47 -5.14 2.18
CA ALA A 74 -20.40 -6.46 2.79
C ALA A 74 -20.81 -7.56 1.81
N ARG A 75 -21.83 -7.34 0.97
CA ARG A 75 -22.22 -8.30 -0.08
C ARG A 75 -21.10 -8.58 -1.08
N GLN A 76 -20.34 -7.56 -1.47
CA GLN A 76 -19.19 -7.76 -2.37
C GLN A 76 -18.09 -8.59 -1.69
N LEU A 77 -17.83 -8.33 -0.40
CA LEU A 77 -16.85 -9.10 0.37
C LEU A 77 -17.29 -10.55 0.64
N VAL A 78 -18.59 -10.78 0.79
CA VAL A 78 -19.16 -12.14 0.85
C VAL A 78 -19.00 -12.85 -0.50
N ALA A 79 -19.27 -12.17 -1.61
CA ALA A 79 -19.18 -12.75 -2.95
C ALA A 79 -17.76 -13.24 -3.31
N CYS A 80 -16.71 -12.61 -2.76
CA CYS A 80 -15.32 -13.04 -2.94
C CYS A 80 -14.75 -13.86 -1.77
N GLY A 81 -15.60 -14.30 -0.83
CA GLY A 81 -15.23 -15.17 0.28
C GLY A 81 -14.37 -14.52 1.38
N VAL A 82 -14.26 -13.18 1.39
CA VAL A 82 -13.59 -12.44 2.47
C VAL A 82 -14.46 -12.39 3.72
N LEU A 83 -15.79 -12.39 3.56
CA LEU A 83 -16.76 -12.45 4.65
C LEU A 83 -17.69 -13.66 4.49
N VAL A 84 -18.24 -14.12 5.61
CA VAL A 84 -19.35 -15.09 5.65
C VAL A 84 -20.51 -14.53 6.45
N VAL A 85 -21.71 -14.99 6.15
CA VAL A 85 -22.94 -14.68 6.91
C VAL A 85 -23.29 -15.90 7.76
N ASP A 86 -23.38 -15.72 9.07
CA ASP A 86 -23.78 -16.76 10.01
C ASP A 86 -24.59 -16.15 11.16
N GLY A 87 -25.59 -16.85 11.69
CA GLY A 87 -26.37 -16.40 12.86
C GLY A 87 -26.96 -14.97 12.76
N GLY A 88 -27.19 -14.44 11.56
CA GLY A 88 -27.65 -13.07 11.33
C GLY A 88 -26.56 -11.98 11.39
N GLY A 89 -25.29 -12.34 11.51
CA GLY A 89 -24.12 -11.46 11.48
C GLY A 89 -23.21 -11.68 10.27
N VAL A 90 -22.18 -10.85 10.17
CA VAL A 90 -21.08 -11.00 9.19
C VAL A 90 -19.77 -11.22 9.93
N PHE A 91 -18.94 -12.14 9.45
CA PHE A 91 -17.69 -12.54 10.12
C PHE A 91 -16.57 -12.80 9.13
N SER A 92 -15.33 -12.61 9.58
CA SER A 92 -14.15 -13.12 8.88
C SER A 92 -14.05 -14.64 9.06
N PRO A 93 -14.06 -15.45 7.99
CA PRO A 93 -14.06 -16.92 8.10
C PRO A 93 -12.68 -17.52 8.41
N SER A 94 -11.60 -16.74 8.32
CA SER A 94 -10.24 -17.24 8.48
C SER A 94 -9.25 -16.16 8.90
N ALA A 95 -8.07 -16.57 9.38
CA ALA A 95 -6.98 -15.64 9.67
C ALA A 95 -6.48 -14.91 8.41
N GLU A 96 -6.59 -15.52 7.23
CA GLU A 96 -6.25 -14.86 5.97
C GLU A 96 -7.23 -13.74 5.64
N ALA A 97 -8.53 -14.01 5.78
CA ALA A 97 -9.56 -13.00 5.57
C ALA A 97 -9.43 -11.86 6.59
N ASP A 98 -9.09 -12.16 7.85
CA ASP A 98 -8.83 -11.15 8.87
C ASP A 98 -7.62 -10.27 8.49
N ARG A 99 -6.53 -10.87 8.00
CA ARG A 99 -5.36 -10.11 7.50
C ARG A 99 -5.74 -9.20 6.32
N TYR A 100 -6.51 -9.71 5.37
CA TYR A 100 -7.01 -8.91 4.25
C TYR A 100 -7.82 -7.72 4.75
N LEU A 101 -8.78 -7.95 5.66
CA LEU A 101 -9.63 -6.90 6.22
C LEU A 101 -8.86 -5.84 7.02
N ARG A 102 -7.77 -6.23 7.68
CA ARG A 102 -6.94 -5.32 8.50
C ARG A 102 -5.96 -4.47 7.71
N GLY A 103 -5.59 -4.86 6.50
CA GLY A 103 -4.67 -4.06 5.69
C GLY A 103 -4.25 -4.69 4.36
N GLY A 104 -4.30 -6.01 4.23
CA GLY A 104 -3.87 -6.69 3.00
C GLY A 104 -4.66 -6.27 1.75
N TRP A 105 -5.90 -5.78 1.90
CA TRP A 105 -6.65 -5.20 0.79
C TRP A 105 -5.94 -3.99 0.15
N LEU A 106 -5.24 -3.17 0.93
CA LEU A 106 -4.56 -1.96 0.42
C LEU A 106 -3.32 -2.35 -0.40
N GLU A 107 -2.60 -3.39 0.02
CA GLU A 107 -1.49 -3.97 -0.73
C GLU A 107 -1.97 -4.56 -2.07
N GLU A 108 -3.07 -5.33 -2.04
CA GLU A 108 -3.71 -5.85 -3.25
C GLU A 108 -4.15 -4.69 -4.18
N HIS A 109 -4.73 -3.62 -3.63
CA HIS A 109 -5.15 -2.43 -4.39
C HIS A 109 -3.98 -1.75 -5.08
N LEU A 110 -2.87 -1.58 -4.36
CA LEU A 110 -1.67 -0.92 -4.86
C LEU A 110 -1.01 -1.71 -5.98
N GLY A 111 -0.88 -3.02 -5.81
CA GLY A 111 -0.32 -3.88 -6.85
C GLY A 111 -1.17 -3.86 -8.12
N LEU A 112 -2.50 -3.91 -8.00
CA LEU A 112 -3.42 -3.81 -9.15
C LEU A 112 -3.38 -2.42 -9.81
N CYS A 113 -3.28 -1.35 -9.03
CA CYS A 113 -3.13 0.00 -9.55
C CYS A 113 -1.78 0.20 -10.25
N ALA A 114 -0.70 -0.39 -9.75
CA ALA A 114 0.61 -0.35 -10.40
C ALA A 114 0.58 -1.04 -11.77
N LEU A 115 -0.07 -2.21 -11.88
CA LEU A 115 -0.27 -2.87 -13.18
C LEU A 115 -1.10 -2.00 -14.14
N ALA A 116 -2.20 -1.41 -13.66
CA ALA A 116 -3.02 -0.50 -14.45
C ALA A 116 -2.28 0.78 -14.85
N ALA A 117 -1.29 1.21 -14.07
CA ALA A 117 -0.39 2.32 -14.36
C ALA A 117 0.71 1.99 -15.39
N GLY A 118 0.78 0.74 -15.85
CA GLY A 118 1.77 0.30 -16.85
C GLY A 118 3.06 -0.26 -16.25
N ALA A 119 3.03 -0.75 -15.00
CA ALA A 119 4.16 -1.50 -14.47
C ALA A 119 4.37 -2.79 -15.28
N ASP A 120 5.62 -3.08 -15.62
CA ASP A 120 6.02 -4.30 -16.33
C ASP A 120 6.01 -5.53 -15.40
N GLU A 121 6.21 -5.30 -14.10
CA GLU A 121 6.27 -6.33 -13.07
C GLU A 121 5.81 -5.76 -11.73
N VAL A 122 5.08 -6.57 -10.95
CA VAL A 122 4.62 -6.23 -9.60
C VAL A 122 4.83 -7.40 -8.64
N ARG A 123 5.24 -7.09 -7.42
CA ARG A 123 5.24 -7.99 -6.26
C ARG A 123 4.47 -7.33 -5.12
N ILE A 124 3.64 -8.10 -4.42
CA ILE A 124 2.75 -7.63 -3.35
C ILE A 124 3.10 -8.42 -2.08
N GLY A 125 3.23 -7.74 -0.94
CA GLY A 125 3.57 -8.37 0.35
C GLY A 125 4.82 -9.24 0.28
N GLN A 126 5.87 -8.73 -0.36
CA GLN A 126 7.06 -9.53 -0.69
C GLN A 126 8.08 -9.48 0.45
N LYS A 127 8.41 -10.64 1.01
CA LYS A 127 9.53 -10.74 1.95
C LYS A 127 10.86 -10.76 1.23
N LEU A 128 11.77 -9.93 1.71
CA LEU A 128 13.15 -9.83 1.26
C LEU A 128 14.09 -10.30 2.35
N GLY A 129 14.99 -11.23 2.02
CA GLY A 129 16.21 -11.43 2.79
C GLY A 129 17.29 -10.48 2.25
N TRP A 130 18.18 -10.02 3.11
CA TRP A 130 19.30 -9.15 2.69
C TRP A 130 20.55 -9.38 3.54
N ILE A 131 21.71 -9.05 2.96
CA ILE A 131 23.00 -9.02 3.65
C ILE A 131 23.67 -7.68 3.42
N ALA A 132 24.00 -6.98 4.50
CA ALA A 132 24.73 -5.71 4.47
C ALA A 132 25.84 -5.71 5.51
N GLN A 133 27.09 -5.48 5.07
CA GLN A 133 28.28 -5.42 5.95
C GLN A 133 28.45 -6.68 6.83
N GLY A 134 28.05 -7.85 6.33
CA GLY A 134 28.14 -9.13 7.05
C GLY A 134 26.99 -9.40 8.03
N PHE A 135 26.02 -8.50 8.14
CA PHE A 135 24.78 -8.72 8.88
C PHE A 135 23.68 -9.18 7.94
N GLU A 136 22.89 -10.14 8.39
CA GLU A 136 21.71 -10.64 7.66
C GLU A 136 20.43 -10.12 8.32
N GLY A 137 19.41 -9.88 7.51
CA GLY A 137 18.10 -9.48 8.00
C GLY A 137 16.98 -9.77 7.01
N GLU A 138 15.75 -9.50 7.46
CA GLU A 138 14.55 -9.64 6.65
C GLU A 138 13.70 -8.37 6.73
N ASN A 139 13.09 -8.00 5.60
CA ASN A 139 12.07 -6.95 5.52
C ASN A 139 10.90 -7.44 4.67
N GLU A 140 9.70 -6.92 4.93
CA GLU A 140 8.55 -7.09 4.04
C GLU A 140 8.29 -5.77 3.34
N ILE A 141 8.12 -5.81 2.01
CA ILE A 141 7.72 -4.65 1.22
C ILE A 141 6.30 -4.88 0.70
N ASP A 142 5.41 -3.97 1.08
CA ASP A 142 3.97 -4.05 0.80
C ASP A 142 3.68 -4.11 -0.71
N THR A 143 4.35 -3.28 -1.53
CA THR A 143 4.34 -3.43 -3.00
C THR A 143 5.66 -2.97 -3.62
N ILE A 144 6.19 -3.76 -4.55
CA ILE A 144 7.31 -3.39 -5.42
C ILE A 144 6.81 -3.44 -6.86
N ALA A 145 6.95 -2.33 -7.59
CA ALA A 145 6.60 -2.25 -8.99
C ALA A 145 7.80 -1.84 -9.84
N ARG A 146 7.95 -2.44 -11.02
CA ARG A 146 8.97 -2.07 -12.00
C ARG A 146 8.32 -1.40 -13.19
N PHE A 147 8.79 -0.20 -13.50
CA PHE A 147 8.42 0.58 -14.69
C PHE A 147 9.67 0.79 -15.52
N ALA A 148 9.85 0.02 -16.59
CA ALA A 148 11.09 -0.03 -17.37
C ALA A 148 12.31 -0.25 -16.45
N ASP A 149 13.17 0.75 -16.35
CA ASP A 149 14.40 0.80 -15.56
C ASP A 149 14.20 1.43 -14.17
N ARG A 150 12.97 1.67 -13.73
CA ARG A 150 12.66 2.28 -12.42
C ARG A 150 11.97 1.31 -11.48
N LEU A 151 12.44 1.24 -10.23
CA LEU A 151 11.70 0.59 -9.14
C LEU A 151 10.89 1.63 -8.39
N VAL A 152 9.63 1.28 -8.10
CA VAL A 152 8.76 2.02 -7.20
C VAL A 152 8.46 1.11 -6.02
N PHE A 153 8.95 1.50 -4.85
CA PHE A 153 8.63 0.85 -3.58
C PHE A 153 7.42 1.56 -2.97
N VAL A 154 6.50 0.81 -2.41
CA VAL A 154 5.34 1.39 -1.75
C VAL A 154 5.18 0.75 -0.39
N SER A 155 5.07 1.58 0.65
CA SER A 155 4.57 1.14 1.95
C SER A 155 3.10 1.54 2.10
N ALA A 156 2.29 0.60 2.58
CA ALA A 156 0.85 0.66 2.68
C ALA A 156 0.43 0.57 4.15
N LYS A 157 -0.20 1.62 4.69
CA LYS A 157 -0.68 1.62 6.08
C LYS A 157 -2.19 1.88 6.13
N ALA A 158 -2.93 0.79 6.34
CA ALA A 158 -4.38 0.81 6.56
C ALA A 158 -4.71 1.27 8.00
N LEU A 159 -4.65 2.57 8.23
CA LEU A 159 -4.96 3.23 9.50
C LEU A 159 -6.43 3.69 9.57
N ARG A 160 -6.85 4.22 10.71
CA ARG A 160 -8.18 4.85 10.85
C ARG A 160 -8.32 6.03 9.88
N SER A 161 -9.53 6.21 9.34
CA SER A 161 -9.79 7.26 8.35
C SER A 161 -9.67 8.65 8.95
N ARG A 162 -10.13 8.83 10.18
CA ARG A 162 -10.03 10.12 10.88
C ARG A 162 -8.68 10.23 11.57
N LEU A 163 -7.98 11.32 11.30
CA LEU A 163 -6.87 11.76 12.14
C LEU A 163 -7.48 12.27 13.46
N ASP A 164 -7.25 11.57 14.56
CA ASP A 164 -7.66 12.06 15.87
C ASP A 164 -6.78 13.26 16.24
N ASP A 165 -7.39 14.45 16.33
CA ASP A 165 -6.69 15.73 16.53
C ASP A 165 -5.77 15.72 17.77
N GLY A 166 -6.06 14.87 18.76
CA GLY A 166 -5.31 14.73 20.00
C GLY A 166 -4.57 13.42 20.21
N GLY A 167 -4.50 12.51 19.21
CA GLY A 167 -3.92 11.18 19.39
C GLY A 167 -2.41 11.11 19.10
N PRO A 168 -1.49 11.32 20.07
CA PRO A 168 -0.04 11.27 19.82
C PRO A 168 0.41 9.93 19.24
N ARG A 169 -0.31 8.84 19.56
CA ARG A 169 -0.02 7.50 19.03
C ARG A 169 -0.30 7.37 17.53
N HIS A 170 -1.37 8.00 17.00
CA HIS A 170 -1.68 7.94 15.56
C HIS A 170 -0.66 8.74 14.77
N ARG A 171 -0.32 9.95 15.23
CA ARG A 171 0.72 10.79 14.62
C ARG A 171 2.10 10.12 14.66
N ALA A 172 2.48 9.51 15.78
CA ALA A 172 3.72 8.74 15.89
C ALA A 172 3.78 7.60 14.86
N ARG A 173 2.70 6.81 14.74
CA ARG A 173 2.61 5.74 13.73
C ARG A 173 2.76 6.23 12.29
N LEU A 174 2.20 7.38 11.95
CA LEU A 174 2.37 7.97 10.62
C LEU A 174 3.83 8.38 10.36
N MET A 175 4.49 8.97 11.37
CA MET A 175 5.91 9.35 11.28
C MET A 175 6.85 8.14 11.22
N GLU A 176 6.56 7.09 11.98
CA GLU A 176 7.26 5.80 11.92
C GLU A 176 7.12 5.19 10.53
N ALA A 177 5.90 5.11 9.98
CA ALA A 177 5.65 4.60 8.65
C ALA A 177 6.37 5.40 7.55
N LEU A 178 6.47 6.73 7.71
CA LEU A 178 7.22 7.57 6.80
C LEU A 178 8.72 7.26 6.83
N GLN A 179 9.27 7.05 8.02
CA GLN A 179 10.67 6.67 8.16
C GLN A 179 10.95 5.26 7.63
N GLU A 180 10.04 4.32 7.86
CA GLU A 180 10.12 2.97 7.29
C GLU A 180 10.15 3.02 5.76
N ALA A 181 9.26 3.83 5.14
CA ALA A 181 9.23 3.99 3.70
C ALA A 181 10.54 4.59 3.15
N ASP A 182 11.05 5.66 3.77
CA ASP A 182 12.35 6.25 3.43
C ASP A 182 13.50 5.23 3.49
N ASN A 183 13.55 4.41 4.55
CA ASN A 183 14.57 3.39 4.69
C ASN A 183 14.55 2.34 3.55
N LEU A 184 13.40 2.11 2.90
CA LEU A 184 13.33 1.18 1.76
C LEU A 184 14.17 1.65 0.58
N ILE A 185 14.15 2.95 0.28
CA ILE A 185 14.91 3.46 -0.87
C ILE A 185 16.41 3.52 -0.57
N ASP A 186 16.78 3.82 0.68
CA ASP A 186 18.18 3.81 1.11
C ASP A 186 18.80 2.41 1.04
N HIS A 187 18.03 1.37 1.37
CA HIS A 187 18.53 0.00 1.39
C HIS A 187 18.47 -0.65 0.00
N PHE A 188 17.32 -0.59 -0.67
CA PHE A 188 17.03 -1.39 -1.85
C PHE A 188 16.92 -0.57 -3.14
N GLY A 189 16.95 0.75 -3.03
CA GLY A 189 16.76 1.67 -4.15
C GLY A 189 18.02 1.89 -4.99
N GLU A 190 17.81 1.96 -6.29
CA GLU A 190 18.75 2.55 -7.23
C GLU A 190 18.53 4.08 -7.34
N ALA A 191 19.48 4.82 -7.94
CA ALA A 191 19.40 6.28 -8.09
C ALA A 191 18.12 6.77 -8.80
N THR A 192 17.54 5.93 -9.67
CA THR A 192 16.28 6.23 -10.38
C THR A 192 15.05 5.76 -9.62
N SER A 193 15.17 5.11 -8.47
CA SER A 193 14.00 4.55 -7.76
C SER A 193 13.10 5.64 -7.18
N ALA A 194 11.87 5.27 -6.85
CA ALA A 194 10.96 6.10 -6.07
C ALA A 194 10.40 5.30 -4.91
N VAL A 195 9.97 6.02 -3.87
CA VAL A 195 9.22 5.43 -2.77
C VAL A 195 7.97 6.25 -2.47
N ALA A 196 6.89 5.55 -2.15
CA ALA A 196 5.63 6.12 -1.70
C ALA A 196 5.20 5.55 -0.35
N LEU A 197 4.59 6.40 0.47
CA LEU A 197 3.82 6.00 1.64
C LEU A 197 2.34 6.25 1.33
N VAL A 198 1.56 5.18 1.29
CA VAL A 198 0.12 5.22 1.07
C VAL A 198 -0.60 4.95 2.39
N VAL A 199 -1.42 5.89 2.83
CA VAL A 199 -2.14 5.82 4.11
C VAL A 199 -3.61 6.01 3.89
N THR A 200 -4.43 5.31 4.66
CA THR A 200 -5.89 5.44 4.62
C THR A 200 -6.41 6.47 5.62
N THR A 201 -5.55 7.34 6.13
CA THR A 201 -5.90 8.47 7.00
C THR A 201 -6.16 9.71 6.15
N ASP A 202 -7.25 10.41 6.46
CA ASP A 202 -7.58 11.76 5.98
C ASP A 202 -6.53 12.74 6.50
N LEU A 203 -5.76 13.31 5.58
CA LEU A 203 -4.67 14.23 5.87
C LEU A 203 -4.85 15.59 5.18
N TRP A 204 -5.98 15.82 4.50
CA TRP A 204 -6.26 17.05 3.78
C TRP A 204 -7.56 17.69 4.25
N ASP A 205 -7.51 18.99 4.56
CA ASP A 205 -8.72 19.76 4.82
C ASP A 205 -9.21 20.38 3.52
N GLU A 206 -10.21 19.78 2.87
CA GLU A 206 -10.75 20.27 1.60
C GLU A 206 -11.41 21.64 1.74
N ARG A 207 -11.92 21.99 2.94
CA ARG A 207 -12.57 23.28 3.17
C ARG A 207 -11.55 24.41 3.22
N ARG A 208 -10.38 24.13 3.77
CA ARG A 208 -9.28 25.10 3.90
C ARG A 208 -8.28 25.03 2.75
N GLY A 209 -8.23 23.91 2.03
CA GLY A 209 -7.21 23.65 1.02
C GLY A 209 -5.81 23.46 1.63
N GLU A 210 -5.73 22.92 2.84
CA GLU A 210 -4.48 22.83 3.63
C GLU A 210 -4.30 21.41 4.22
N PRO A 211 -3.06 20.93 4.44
CA PRO A 211 -2.83 19.67 5.14
C PRO A 211 -3.30 19.69 6.60
N ARG A 212 -3.95 18.62 7.07
CA ARG A 212 -4.28 18.43 8.50
C ARG A 212 -3.05 18.11 9.36
N TYR A 213 -1.99 17.58 8.73
CA TYR A 213 -0.74 17.25 9.41
C TYR A 213 0.48 17.78 8.66
N GLU A 214 0.67 19.10 8.70
CA GLU A 214 1.75 19.80 7.99
C GLU A 214 3.15 19.21 8.23
N GLN A 215 3.48 18.81 9.47
CA GLN A 215 4.81 18.27 9.76
C GLN A 215 5.09 16.96 8.98
N LEU A 216 4.07 16.11 8.80
CA LEU A 216 4.21 14.86 8.04
C LEU A 216 4.45 15.16 6.55
N HIS A 217 3.67 16.09 5.97
CA HIS A 217 3.84 16.51 4.57
C HIS A 217 5.22 17.17 4.34
N GLY A 218 5.64 18.06 5.26
CA GLY A 218 6.95 18.70 5.21
C GLY A 218 8.10 17.69 5.28
N LYS A 219 8.02 16.72 6.20
CA LYS A 219 9.03 15.66 6.32
C LYS A 219 9.03 14.74 5.09
N ALA A 220 7.88 14.34 4.58
CA ALA A 220 7.78 13.51 3.38
C ALA A 220 8.41 14.19 2.16
N ALA A 221 8.15 15.49 1.99
CA ALA A 221 8.77 16.29 0.95
C ALA A 221 10.31 16.38 1.10
N ALA A 222 10.80 16.58 2.34
CA ALA A 222 12.23 16.66 2.62
C ALA A 222 12.96 15.34 2.35
N LEU A 223 12.32 14.20 2.64
CA LEU A 223 12.85 12.86 2.37
C LEU A 223 12.64 12.41 0.91
N GLY A 224 11.82 13.15 0.15
CA GLY A 224 11.46 12.76 -1.22
C GLY A 224 10.61 11.50 -1.29
N VAL A 225 9.84 11.22 -0.22
CA VAL A 225 8.83 10.16 -0.15
C VAL A 225 7.50 10.71 -0.67
N ALA A 226 6.89 10.02 -1.63
CA ALA A 226 5.57 10.40 -2.11
C ALA A 226 4.48 9.98 -1.12
N LEU A 227 3.95 10.94 -0.36
CA LEU A 227 2.81 10.71 0.53
C LEU A 227 1.51 10.69 -0.28
N VAL A 228 0.75 9.59 -0.18
CA VAL A 228 -0.58 9.42 -0.78
C VAL A 228 -1.59 9.17 0.34
N PRO A 229 -2.36 10.18 0.73
CA PRO A 229 -3.36 10.09 1.78
C PRO A 229 -4.70 9.54 1.27
N LEU A 230 -5.66 9.37 2.18
CA LEU A 230 -6.98 8.78 1.92
C LEU A 230 -7.71 9.40 0.72
N GLU A 231 -7.56 10.70 0.51
CA GLU A 231 -8.24 11.46 -0.53
C GLU A 231 -7.78 11.06 -1.94
N TRP A 232 -6.65 10.34 -2.06
CA TRP A 232 -6.05 9.94 -3.34
C TRP A 232 -5.90 8.43 -3.49
N ILE A 233 -6.49 7.62 -2.60
CA ILE A 233 -6.41 6.14 -2.71
C ILE A 233 -7.42 5.56 -3.70
N ASP A 234 -8.37 6.35 -4.20
CA ASP A 234 -9.26 5.88 -5.25
C ASP A 234 -8.44 5.45 -6.48
N ARG A 235 -9.00 4.49 -7.23
CA ARG A 235 -8.25 3.80 -8.28
C ARG A 235 -7.71 4.77 -9.34
N GLU A 236 -8.49 5.75 -9.76
CA GLU A 236 -8.09 6.67 -10.84
C GLU A 236 -6.89 7.52 -10.40
N ARG A 237 -6.99 8.16 -9.24
CA ARG A 237 -5.91 9.00 -8.70
C ARG A 237 -4.66 8.19 -8.37
N LEU A 238 -4.82 7.02 -7.79
CA LEU A 238 -3.71 6.16 -7.42
C LEU A 238 -2.97 5.61 -8.64
N VAL A 239 -3.68 5.21 -9.69
CA VAL A 239 -3.09 4.81 -10.97
C VAL A 239 -2.29 5.96 -11.58
N ALA A 240 -2.88 7.15 -11.66
CA ALA A 240 -2.18 8.33 -12.18
C ALA A 240 -0.90 8.62 -11.37
N ARG A 241 -0.99 8.56 -10.03
CA ARG A 241 0.13 8.81 -9.15
C ARG A 241 1.26 7.78 -9.31
N LEU A 242 0.93 6.49 -9.43
CA LEU A 242 1.91 5.44 -9.64
C LEU A 242 2.57 5.56 -11.03
N ALA A 243 1.81 5.94 -12.06
CA ALA A 243 2.36 6.20 -13.38
C ALA A 243 3.35 7.38 -13.37
N GLU A 244 3.04 8.46 -12.65
CA GLU A 244 3.97 9.59 -12.46
C GLU A 244 5.27 9.15 -11.79
N LEU A 245 5.17 8.36 -10.72
CA LEU A 245 6.33 7.82 -10.01
C LEU A 245 7.16 6.90 -10.92
N GLY A 246 6.51 6.04 -11.72
CA GLY A 246 7.15 5.15 -12.68
C GLY A 246 7.84 5.89 -13.83
N ALA A 247 7.24 6.99 -14.32
CA ALA A 247 7.80 7.80 -15.40
C ALA A 247 9.00 8.65 -14.97
N GLY A 248 9.21 8.82 -13.65
CA GLY A 248 10.32 9.60 -13.11
C GLY A 248 10.30 11.08 -13.48
N ARG A 249 9.13 11.62 -13.86
CA ARG A 249 9.00 13.05 -14.16
C ARG A 249 9.39 13.84 -12.92
N GLY A 250 10.36 14.72 -13.14
CA GLY A 250 11.33 15.13 -12.14
C GLY A 250 10.72 15.67 -10.86
N ARG A 251 11.47 15.49 -9.77
CA ARG A 251 11.43 16.40 -8.63
C ARG A 251 11.68 17.82 -9.16
N GLY A 252 10.63 18.48 -9.62
CA GLY A 252 10.62 19.90 -9.90
C GLY A 252 10.53 20.64 -8.57
N ARG A 253 11.59 20.55 -7.77
CA ARG A 253 11.93 21.42 -6.64
C ARG A 253 13.44 21.42 -6.45
#